data_AF-A0A7H1VS70-F1
#
_entry.id   AF-A0A7H1VS70-F1
#
_cell.length_a   1.000
_cell.length_b   1.000
_cell.length_c   1.000
_cell.angle_alpha   90.00
_cell.angle_beta   90.00
_cell.angle_gamma   90.00
#
_symmetry.space_group_name_H-M   'P 1'
#
loop_
_entity.id
_entity.type
_entity.pdbx_description
1 polymer ?
#
loop_
_entity_poly.entity_id
_entity_poly.type
_entity_poly.pdbx_seq_one_letter_code
_entity_poly.pdbx_strand_id
1 'polypeptide(L)'
;MFYNIVVFTIFEEMLFRGLIFNELRKVMPLTVAVIIQALPAAFQSDMMLSVFGYISMVIYCLAYICSDSIWGSITVLYTSHIFVMLTRRAGIDSYLQSVGDFVLIIGMCVSAIITCLIYFIWISKNLKKKGYDSNGLIGMQI
;
A
#
# COMPACT_ATOMS: atom_id res chain seq x y z
N MET A 1 -4.04 24.20 5.95
CA MET A 1 -4.69 23.07 5.25
C MET A 1 -3.70 21.94 4.96
N PHE A 2 -2.54 22.19 4.35
CA PHE A 2 -1.53 21.15 4.04
C PHE A 2 -0.89 20.47 5.26
N TYR A 3 -0.59 21.23 6.32
CA TYR A 3 0.06 20.69 7.54
C TYR A 3 -0.74 19.55 8.21
N ASN A 4 -2.07 19.69 8.28
CA ASN A 4 -2.92 18.69 8.91
C ASN A 4 -2.86 17.33 8.20
N ILE A 5 -2.66 17.34 6.87
CA ILE A 5 -2.58 16.11 6.08
C ILE A 5 -1.26 15.41 6.37
N VAL A 6 -0.14 16.15 6.43
CA VAL A 6 1.18 15.57 6.74
C VAL A 6 1.14 14.87 8.10
N VAL A 7 0.65 15.56 9.13
CA VAL A 7 0.60 15.03 10.50
C VAL A 7 -0.34 13.83 10.57
N PHE A 8 -1.52 13.94 9.96
CA PHE A 8 -2.50 12.85 9.94
C PHE A 8 -1.95 11.62 9.22
N THR A 9 -1.35 11.79 8.04
CA THR A 9 -0.77 10.70 7.24
C THR A 9 0.37 10.00 7.98
N ILE A 10 1.24 10.75 8.66
CA ILE A 10 2.32 10.15 9.47
C ILE A 10 1.76 9.40 10.67
N PHE A 11 0.78 9.97 11.37
CA PHE A 11 0.13 9.32 12.50
C PHE A 11 -0.58 8.03 12.08
N GLU A 12 -1.34 8.09 10.98
CA GLU A 12 -2.05 6.97 10.39
C GLU A 12 -1.07 5.85 10.00
N GLU A 13 0.07 6.18 9.41
CA GLU A 13 1.11 5.20 9.08
C GLU A 13 1.73 4.56 10.32
N MET A 14 2.08 5.35 11.34
CA MET A 14 2.65 4.83 12.58
C MET A 14 1.66 3.91 13.31
N LEU A 15 0.37 4.26 13.31
CA LEU A 15 -0.68 3.48 13.95
C LEU A 15 -0.93 2.16 13.20
N PHE A 16 -1.16 2.22 11.89
CA PHE A 16 -1.53 1.02 11.13
C PHE A 16 -0.35 0.10 10.81
N ARG A 17 0.81 0.64 10.42
CA ARG A 17 1.98 -0.16 10.00
C ARG A 17 2.95 -0.39 11.15
N GLY A 18 3.14 0.61 12.00
CA GLY A 18 4.01 0.53 13.16
C GLY A 18 3.44 -0.32 14.29
N LEU A 19 2.18 -0.09 14.66
CA LEU A 19 1.55 -0.75 15.82
C LEU A 19 0.66 -1.93 15.41
N ILE A 20 -0.43 -1.68 14.66
CA ILE A 20 -1.44 -2.70 14.37
C ILE A 20 -0.82 -3.84 13.56
N PHE A 21 -0.25 -3.57 12.38
CA PHE A 21 0.32 -4.60 11.52
C PHE A 21 1.43 -5.40 12.21
N ASN A 22 2.29 -4.70 12.96
CA ASN A 22 3.46 -5.32 13.58
C ASN A 22 3.09 -6.21 14.77
N GLU A 23 1.99 -5.92 15.46
CA GLU A 23 1.41 -6.84 16.46
C GLU A 23 0.65 -8.00 15.78
N LEU A 24 -0.16 -7.70 14.75
CA LEU A 24 -0.92 -8.74 14.04
C LEU A 24 0.00 -9.79 13.41
N ARG A 25 1.13 -9.39 12.81
CA ARG A 25 2.07 -10.32 12.18
C ARG A 25 2.81 -11.24 13.17
N LYS A 26 2.81 -10.93 14.47
CA LYS A 26 3.41 -11.79 15.50
C LYS A 26 2.52 -12.98 15.84
N VAL A 27 1.21 -12.80 15.74
CA VAL A 27 0.20 -13.77 16.19
C VAL A 27 -0.50 -14.44 15.02
N MET A 28 -0.49 -13.83 13.82
CA MET A 28 -1.21 -14.29 12.65
C MET A 28 -0.31 -14.42 11.41
N PRO A 29 -0.66 -15.29 10.45
CA PRO A 29 0.05 -15.37 9.18
C PRO A 29 -0.08 -14.06 8.38
N LEU A 30 0.97 -13.72 7.62
CA LEU A 30 1.12 -12.44 6.91
C LEU A 30 -0.14 -12.04 6.12
N THR A 31 -0.74 -12.97 5.38
CA THR A 31 -1.93 -12.72 4.56
C THR A 31 -3.13 -12.25 5.39
N VAL A 32 -3.34 -12.85 6.57
CA VAL A 32 -4.46 -12.52 7.46
C VAL A 32 -4.22 -11.17 8.12
N ALA A 33 -2.97 -10.88 8.52
CA ALA A 33 -2.60 -9.59 9.07
C ALA A 33 -2.89 -8.43 8.11
N VAL A 34 -2.56 -8.60 6.82
CA VAL A 34 -2.83 -7.59 5.77
C VAL A 34 -4.33 -7.35 5.58
N ILE A 35 -5.14 -8.40 5.57
CA ILE A 35 -6.60 -8.30 5.38
C ILE A 35 -7.24 -7.59 6.58
N ILE A 36 -6.90 -8.00 7.80
CA ILE A 36 -7.52 -7.46 9.01
C ILE A 36 -7.13 -6.00 9.22
N GLN A 37 -5.88 -5.61 8.95
CA GLN A 37 -5.48 -4.21 9.10
C GLN A 37 -6.28 -3.28 8.19
N ALA A 38 -6.77 -3.77 7.05
CA ALA A 38 -7.46 -2.95 6.05
C ALA A 38 -8.94 -2.72 6.39
N LEU A 39 -9.53 -3.54 7.28
CA LEU A 39 -10.94 -3.45 7.65
C LEU A 39 -11.42 -2.07 8.13
N PRO A 40 -10.64 -1.29 8.91
CA PRO A 40 -11.07 0.05 9.32
C PRO A 40 -11.37 0.97 8.13
N ALA A 41 -10.64 0.83 7.03
CA ALA A 41 -10.88 1.64 5.83
C ALA A 41 -12.13 1.21 5.04
N ALA A 42 -12.69 0.03 5.33
CA ALA A 42 -13.97 -0.42 4.76
C ALA A 42 -15.20 0.15 5.49
N PHE A 43 -15.04 0.75 6.68
CA PHE A 43 -16.16 1.33 7.45
C PHE A 43 -16.40 2.81 7.14
N GLN A 44 -16.23 3.23 5.88
CA GLN A 44 -16.53 4.59 5.46
C GLN A 44 -18.02 4.77 5.13
N SER A 45 -18.50 6.02 5.21
CA SER A 45 -19.91 6.37 5.01
C SER A 45 -20.43 6.13 3.60
N ASP A 46 -19.53 6.10 2.62
CA ASP A 46 -19.84 5.87 1.21
C ASP A 46 -19.25 4.53 0.77
N MET A 47 -20.04 3.74 0.02
CA MET A 47 -19.65 2.39 -0.39
C MET A 47 -18.48 2.41 -1.38
N MET A 48 -18.44 3.39 -2.29
CA MET A 48 -17.31 3.55 -3.20
C MET A 48 -16.07 3.93 -2.40
N LEU A 49 -16.18 4.93 -1.53
CA LEU A 49 -15.05 5.41 -0.72
C LEU A 49 -14.50 4.34 0.23
N SER A 50 -15.38 3.49 0.77
CA SER A 50 -15.02 2.29 1.54
C SER A 50 -14.17 1.31 0.74
N VAL A 51 -14.60 0.96 -0.48
CA VAL A 51 -13.86 0.05 -1.35
C VAL A 51 -12.51 0.66 -1.74
N PHE A 52 -12.48 1.95 -2.09
CA PHE A 52 -11.25 2.68 -2.39
C PHE A 52 -10.29 2.71 -1.21
N GLY A 53 -10.80 3.00 -0.01
CA GLY A 53 -10.04 3.03 1.23
C GLY A 53 -9.41 1.68 1.53
N TYR A 54 -10.20 0.61 1.49
CA TYR A 54 -9.74 -0.75 1.77
C TYR A 54 -8.61 -1.18 0.83
N ILE A 55 -8.78 -1.00 -0.50
CA ILE A 55 -7.78 -1.38 -1.50
C ILE A 55 -6.50 -0.55 -1.33
N SER A 56 -6.63 0.76 -1.10
CA SER A 56 -5.47 1.63 -0.86
C SER A 56 -4.68 1.19 0.37
N MET A 57 -5.39 0.84 1.45
CA MET A 57 -4.78 0.39 2.70
C MET A 57 -4.00 -0.91 2.54
N VAL A 58 -4.49 -1.84 1.72
CA VAL A 58 -3.77 -3.06 1.33
C VAL A 58 -2.53 -2.74 0.48
N ILE A 59 -2.67 -1.87 -0.53
CA ILE A 59 -1.56 -1.45 -1.40
C ILE A 59 -0.41 -0.87 -0.58
N TYR A 60 -0.71 0.04 0.36
CA TYR A 60 0.30 0.64 1.21
C TYR A 60 0.89 -0.35 2.21
N CYS A 61 0.10 -1.32 2.70
CA CYS A 61 0.64 -2.40 3.52
C CYS A 61 1.68 -3.24 2.75
N LEU A 62 1.41 -3.55 1.48
CA LEU A 62 2.36 -4.26 0.63
C LEU A 62 3.61 -3.43 0.36
N ALA A 63 3.46 -2.12 0.15
CA ALA A 63 4.60 -1.21 0.00
C ALA A 63 5.50 -1.19 1.26
N TYR A 64 4.91 -1.23 2.45
CA TYR A 64 5.64 -1.39 3.71
C TYR A 64 6.40 -2.71 3.78
N ILE A 65 5.75 -3.84 3.44
CA ILE A 65 6.39 -5.17 3.44
C ILE A 65 7.59 -5.22 2.47
N CYS A 66 7.46 -4.61 1.28
CA CYS A 66 8.54 -4.55 0.30
C CYS A 66 9.72 -3.67 0.75
N SER A 67 9.42 -2.57 1.44
CA SER A 67 10.43 -1.58 1.82
C SER A 67 11.09 -1.89 3.17
N ASP A 68 10.44 -2.74 4.00
CA ASP A 68 10.76 -3.04 5.40
C ASP A 68 11.07 -1.76 6.22
N SER A 69 10.46 -0.65 5.81
CA SER A 69 10.77 0.69 6.29
C SER A 69 9.50 1.52 6.38
N ILE A 70 9.24 2.03 7.57
CA ILE A 70 8.12 2.93 7.84
C ILE A 70 8.28 4.20 6.99
N TRP A 71 9.49 4.76 6.91
CA TRP A 71 9.78 5.96 6.12
C TRP A 71 9.53 5.78 4.62
N GLY A 72 9.80 4.58 4.08
CA GLY A 72 9.49 4.26 2.69
C GLY A 72 7.98 4.28 2.43
N SER A 73 7.20 3.71 3.34
CA SER A 73 5.75 3.70 3.22
C SER A 73 5.13 5.10 3.39
N ILE A 74 5.63 5.91 4.34
CA ILE A 74 5.23 7.31 4.54
C ILE A 74 5.43 8.13 3.26
N THR A 75 6.58 8.01 2.60
CA THR A 75 6.87 8.84 1.41
C THR A 75 5.95 8.49 0.23
N VAL A 76 5.62 7.20 0.05
CA VAL A 76 4.67 6.75 -0.97
C VAL A 76 3.27 7.27 -0.68
N LEU A 77 2.79 7.12 0.56
CA LEU A 77 1.47 7.60 0.97
C LEU A 77 1.35 9.13 0.89
N TYR A 78 2.40 9.85 1.28
CA TYR A 78 2.41 11.31 1.19
C TYR A 78 2.39 11.79 -0.26
N THR A 79 3.17 11.15 -1.13
CA THR A 79 3.21 11.48 -2.56
C THR A 79 1.87 11.22 -3.23
N SER A 80 1.18 10.11 -2.90
CA SER A 80 -0.15 9.82 -3.44
C SER A 80 -1.19 10.85 -2.97
N HIS A 81 -1.18 11.24 -1.70
CA HIS A 81 -2.08 12.28 -1.18
C HIS A 81 -1.87 13.64 -1.84
N ILE A 82 -0.61 14.06 -2.03
CA ILE A 82 -0.31 15.30 -2.77
C ILE A 82 -0.81 15.20 -4.21
N PHE A 83 -0.58 14.07 -4.88
CA PHE A 83 -0.99 13.87 -6.27
C PHE A 83 -2.51 13.97 -6.43
N VAL A 84 -3.28 13.33 -5.54
CA VAL A 84 -4.75 13.44 -5.53
C VAL A 84 -5.18 14.88 -5.30
N MET A 85 -4.55 15.61 -4.38
CA MET A 85 -4.87 17.02 -4.13
C MET A 85 -4.56 17.92 -5.32
N LEU A 86 -3.42 17.73 -5.99
CA LEU A 86 -3.07 18.47 -7.20
C LEU A 86 -4.08 18.21 -8.32
N THR A 87 -4.49 16.96 -8.48
CA THR A 87 -5.48 16.55 -9.49
C THR A 87 -6.84 17.22 -9.22
N ARG A 88 -7.30 17.24 -7.97
CA ARG A 88 -8.51 17.97 -7.57
C ARG A 88 -8.39 19.47 -7.78
N ARG A 89 -7.23 20.05 -7.49
CA ARG A 89 -7.01 21.49 -7.68
C ARG A 89 -6.96 21.89 -9.16
N ALA A 90 -6.54 20.98 -10.03
CA ALA A 90 -6.54 21.18 -11.48
C ALA A 90 -7.93 21.03 -12.12
N GLY A 91 -8.99 20.73 -11.33
CA GLY A 91 -10.36 20.55 -11.83
C GLY A 91 -10.57 19.24 -12.62
N ILE A 92 -9.59 18.34 -12.59
CA ILE A 92 -9.62 17.06 -13.30
C ILE A 92 -10.67 16.13 -12.68
N ASP A 93 -11.00 16.32 -11.40
CA ASP A 93 -12.07 15.62 -10.69
C ASP A 93 -13.45 15.80 -11.33
N SER A 94 -13.77 17.02 -11.78
CA SER A 94 -15.02 17.31 -12.50
C SER A 94 -15.10 16.59 -13.86
N TYR A 95 -13.95 16.42 -14.53
CA TYR A 95 -13.87 15.67 -15.79
C TYR A 95 -13.98 14.17 -15.56
N LEU A 96 -13.37 13.62 -14.49
CA LEU A 96 -13.46 12.19 -14.16
C LEU A 96 -14.86 11.79 -13.71
N GLN A 97 -15.58 12.64 -12.97
CA GLN A 97 -16.97 12.36 -12.60
C GLN A 97 -17.91 12.30 -13.82
N SER A 98 -17.59 13.05 -14.88
CA SER A 98 -18.36 13.02 -16.13
C SER A 98 -18.21 11.71 -16.91
N VAL A 99 -17.13 10.94 -16.71
CA VAL A 99 -16.88 9.68 -17.44
C VAL A 99 -17.56 8.47 -16.77
N GLY A 100 -18.17 8.69 -15.59
CA GLY A 100 -18.90 7.69 -14.82
C GLY A 100 -17.99 6.82 -13.93
N ASP A 101 -18.57 6.36 -12.82
CA ASP A 101 -17.88 5.59 -11.77
C ASP A 101 -17.21 4.31 -12.28
N PHE A 102 -17.70 3.77 -13.40
CA PHE A 102 -17.17 2.56 -14.04
C PHE A 102 -15.70 2.71 -14.47
N VAL A 103 -15.32 3.88 -15.02
CA VAL A 103 -13.95 4.14 -15.46
C VAL A 103 -12.99 4.25 -14.27
N LEU A 104 -13.46 4.83 -13.16
CA LEU A 104 -12.72 4.92 -11.91
C LEU A 104 -12.47 3.54 -11.30
N ILE A 105 -13.47 2.67 -11.29
CA ILE A 105 -13.35 1.30 -10.81
C ILE A 105 -12.36 0.50 -11.66
N ILE A 106 -12.42 0.61 -12.98
CA ILE A 106 -11.46 -0.06 -13.89
C ILE A 106 -10.04 0.45 -13.63
N GLY A 107 -9.85 1.77 -13.53
CA GLY A 107 -8.54 2.36 -13.23
C GLY A 107 -7.96 1.84 -11.91
N MET A 108 -8.79 1.70 -10.89
CA MET A 108 -8.39 1.13 -9.60
C MET A 108 -7.96 -0.33 -9.73
N CYS A 109 -8.77 -1.17 -10.39
CA CYS A 109 -8.43 -2.58 -10.61
C CYS A 109 -7.08 -2.71 -11.33
N VAL A 110 -6.83 -1.89 -12.36
CA VAL A 110 -5.55 -1.86 -13.07
C VAL A 110 -4.39 -1.48 -12.12
N SER A 111 -4.55 -0.43 -11.31
CA SER A 111 -3.51 -0.01 -10.37
C SER A 111 -3.21 -1.05 -9.29
N ALA A 112 -4.24 -1.75 -8.79
CA ALA A 112 -4.10 -2.84 -7.84
C ALA A 112 -3.35 -4.03 -8.45
N ILE A 113 -3.69 -4.40 -9.69
CA ILE A 113 -2.99 -5.46 -10.44
C ILE A 113 -1.52 -5.11 -10.62
N ILE A 114 -1.21 -3.88 -11.05
CA ILE A 114 0.18 -3.41 -11.24
C ILE A 114 0.96 -3.51 -9.93
N THR A 115 0.38 -3.05 -8.83
CA THR A 115 1.03 -3.12 -7.50
C THR A 115 1.28 -4.56 -7.08
N CYS A 116 0.30 -5.45 -7.31
CA CYS A 116 0.41 -6.87 -7.01
C CYS A 116 1.49 -7.57 -7.87
N LEU A 117 1.61 -7.20 -9.14
CA LEU A 117 2.69 -7.68 -10.03
C LEU A 117 4.07 -7.21 -9.59
N ILE A 118 4.20 -5.93 -9.19
CA ILE A 118 5.45 -5.39 -8.65
C ILE A 118 5.85 -6.14 -7.38
N TYR A 119 4.88 -6.38 -6.47
CA TYR A 119 5.07 -7.19 -5.28
C TYR A 119 5.52 -8.62 -5.62
N PHE A 120 4.89 -9.25 -6.61
CA PHE A 120 5.24 -10.60 -7.05
C PHE A 120 6.66 -10.69 -7.66
N ILE A 121 7.06 -9.69 -8.44
CA ILE A 121 8.42 -9.60 -8.98
C ILE A 121 9.44 -9.40 -7.85
N TRP A 122 9.12 -8.56 -6.87
CA TRP A 122 9.98 -8.32 -5.72
C TRP A 122 10.21 -9.60 -4.91
N ILE A 123 9.14 -10.34 -4.58
CA ILE A 123 9.27 -11.59 -3.82
C ILE A 123 10.03 -12.66 -4.61
N SER A 124 9.80 -12.76 -5.92
CA SER A 124 10.55 -13.68 -6.79
C SER A 124 12.06 -13.38 -6.78
N LYS A 125 12.44 -12.09 -6.85
CA LYS A 125 13.84 -11.68 -6.77
C LYS A 125 14.45 -11.96 -5.38
N ASN A 126 13.69 -11.73 -4.32
CA ASN A 126 14.16 -11.93 -2.95
C ASN A 126 14.35 -13.43 -2.63
N LEU A 127 13.46 -14.29 -3.12
CA LEU A 127 13.59 -15.75 -3.02
C LEU A 127 14.80 -16.27 -3.80
N LYS A 128 15.05 -15.76 -5.03
CA LYS A 128 16.25 -16.11 -5.80
C LYS A 128 17.55 -15.69 -5.10
N LYS A 129 17.59 -14.51 -4.48
CA LYS A 129 18.75 -14.02 -3.72
C LYS A 129 19.07 -14.95 -2.54
N LYS A 130 18.06 -15.33 -1.74
CA LYS A 130 18.21 -16.27 -0.62
C LYS A 130 18.67 -17.67 -1.07
N GLY A 131 18.17 -18.16 -2.19
CA GLY A 131 18.58 -19.45 -2.77
C GLY A 131 20.00 -19.43 -3.36
N TYR A 132 20.48 -18.27 -3.82
CA TYR A 132 21.86 -18.11 -4.28
C TYR A 132 22.84 -18.05 -3.10
N ASP A 133 22.52 -17.36 -2.01
CA ASP A 133 23.34 -17.34 -0.79
C ASP A 133 23.45 -18.74 -0.14
N SER A 134 22.38 -19.55 -0.14
CA SER A 134 22.43 -20.92 0.40
C SER A 134 23.22 -21.90 -0.48
N ASN A 135 23.26 -21.67 -1.80
CA ASN A 135 23.99 -22.53 -2.74
C ASN A 135 25.42 -22.02 -3.04
N GLY A 136 25.73 -20.75 -2.73
CA GLY A 136 27.05 -20.13 -2.91
C GLY A 136 28.00 -20.27 -1.71
N LEU A 137 27.49 -20.54 -0.51
CA LEU A 137 28.31 -20.76 0.69
C LEU A 137 29.02 -22.12 0.76
N ILE A 138 28.75 -23.03 -0.20
CA ILE A 138 29.45 -24.32 -0.32
C ILE A 138 30.67 -24.23 -1.24
N GLY A 139 30.91 -23.09 -1.91
CA GLY A 139 32.03 -22.88 -2.83
C GLY A 139 33.24 -22.15 -2.23
N MET A 140 33.20 -21.79 -0.95
CA MET A 140 34.22 -20.96 -0.28
C MET A 140 34.74 -21.59 1.03
N GLN A 141 34.71 -22.91 1.11
CA GLN A 141 35.54 -23.68 2.06
C GLN A 141 36.36 -24.69 1.27
N ILE A 142 37.44 -24.20 0.66
CA ILE A 142 38.62 -24.98 0.26
C ILE A 142 39.77 -24.43 1.10
#